data_AF-A0A9P9DPI1-F1
#
_entry.id   AF-A0A9P9DPI1-F1
#
_cell.length_a   1.000
_cell.length_b   1.000
_cell.length_c   1.000
_cell.angle_alpha   90.00
_cell.angle_beta   90.00
_cell.angle_gamma   90.00
#
_symmetry.space_group_name_H-M   'P 1'
#
loop_
_entity.id
_entity.type
_entity.pdbx_description
1 polymer ?
#
loop_
_entity_poly.entity_id
_entity_poly.type
_entity_poly.pdbx_seq_one_letter_code
_entity_poly.pdbx_strand_id
1 'polypeptide(L)'
;MLIFTAIYALLFWPAAVAAAWGYTDTNGNYVIDSGADLIISVSKTTGDINSLKYKGQEFNGWGGKNTHVESGLGTSTVTIATVSTNVIKVTVVHGTLKHYIVMRYKNNNVYLFTNKADDSVSAMRFIVRIKSGIFSHASTDPDYYDSGSTYIEASDVSINSGSITKSKHYQGSTYGRTMDYDYIGRTTSSVGLFMIRSNHEKASGGPFFRSLLTRADTTGEDLYEIYYYNMGHTDAMRTGLQGPHVIAFTDGGAPSSSLYARNADWTWVDALALSGWTTWADRGYASGVGISNMKSGFAYTVGLSNSNAQYWGSAASSNGAWSIKKIIPGTYTLTVYKGELEVYTGSVTISKGAGTAVNTVKATDPADDTAIWRIGEWDGTPRGFLNFEDAKMKPTYMHPSDKRLSSWSPSNFIVGTSSTNSFPGYMWVDVNNAHLVYFKLTSAQLAASHKIRIGITEAYINGRPTIKVNDWSATTPAATNQAKTRSLTVGTYRGNNVKLEFTVPSSAFKQSTSEWQILTISIVTGSTGTGYLSGGVSFDSIDMLA
;
A
#
# COMPACT_ATOMS: atom_id res chain seq x y z
N MET A 1 -0.05 -50.49 51.81
CA MET A 1 0.57 -50.22 50.48
C MET A 1 -0.20 -49.20 49.63
N LEU A 2 -1.51 -49.01 49.81
CA LEU A 2 -2.32 -48.03 49.06
C LEU A 2 -2.19 -46.56 49.49
N ILE A 3 -1.70 -46.27 50.71
CA ILE A 3 -1.57 -44.88 51.20
C ILE A 3 -0.30 -44.21 50.65
N PHE A 4 0.76 -44.99 50.36
CA PHE A 4 2.00 -44.46 49.78
C PHE A 4 1.90 -44.15 48.28
N THR A 5 0.94 -44.76 47.56
CA THR A 5 0.71 -44.49 46.12
C THR A 5 -0.07 -43.19 45.88
N ALA A 6 -0.93 -42.79 46.82
CA ALA A 6 -1.71 -41.55 46.73
C ALA A 6 -0.87 -40.28 46.97
N ILE A 7 0.19 -40.38 47.80
CA ILE A 7 1.09 -39.25 48.09
C ILE A 7 2.04 -38.98 46.90
N TYR A 8 2.39 -40.00 46.13
CA TYR A 8 3.22 -39.84 44.91
C TYR A 8 2.46 -39.19 43.75
N ALA A 9 1.13 -39.33 43.66
CA ALA A 9 0.33 -38.72 42.60
C ALA A 9 0.13 -37.19 42.77
N LEU A 10 0.24 -36.67 44.00
CA LEU A 10 0.16 -35.24 44.31
C LEU A 10 1.46 -34.47 44.02
N LEU A 11 2.59 -35.16 43.89
CA LEU A 11 3.91 -34.57 43.60
C LEU A 11 4.18 -34.37 42.09
N PHE A 12 3.28 -34.86 41.23
CA PHE A 12 3.35 -34.72 39.77
C PHE A 12 2.15 -33.94 39.19
N TRP A 13 1.41 -33.20 40.01
CA TRP A 13 0.51 -32.20 39.44
C TRP A 13 1.37 -31.10 38.83
N PRO A 14 1.32 -30.83 37.50
CA PRO A 14 1.96 -29.65 36.95
C PRO A 14 1.47 -28.45 37.74
N ALA A 15 2.38 -27.72 38.37
CA ALA A 15 2.06 -26.45 38.97
C ALA A 15 1.41 -25.61 37.87
N ALA A 16 0.13 -25.31 38.03
CA ALA A 16 -0.53 -24.33 37.17
C ALA A 16 0.17 -23.00 37.46
N VAL A 17 1.20 -22.68 36.67
CA VAL A 17 1.77 -21.34 36.65
C VAL A 17 0.69 -20.47 36.04
N ALA A 18 -0.12 -19.83 36.88
CA ALA A 18 -1.03 -18.80 36.42
C ALA A 18 -0.19 -17.74 35.70
N ALA A 19 -0.47 -17.50 34.42
CA ALA A 19 0.14 -16.39 33.68
C ALA A 19 -0.05 -15.10 34.49
N ALA A 20 1.05 -14.44 34.85
CA ALA A 20 1.04 -13.40 35.85
C ALA A 20 0.88 -12.05 35.16
N TRP A 21 -0.36 -11.58 35.02
CA TRP A 21 -0.60 -10.22 34.52
C TRP A 21 0.14 -9.18 35.35
N GLY A 22 0.92 -8.35 34.68
CA GLY A 22 1.70 -7.31 35.35
C GLY A 22 2.96 -6.97 34.59
N TYR A 23 3.82 -6.19 35.25
CA TYR A 23 5.18 -5.98 34.79
C TYR A 23 6.16 -6.11 35.94
N THR A 24 7.38 -6.52 35.61
CA THR A 24 8.53 -6.45 36.51
C THR A 24 9.50 -5.41 35.98
N ASP A 25 9.94 -4.50 36.85
CA ASP A 25 11.07 -3.62 36.57
C ASP A 25 12.37 -4.39 36.90
N THR A 26 13.16 -4.68 35.88
CA THR A 26 14.41 -5.44 35.98
C THR A 26 15.54 -4.66 35.33
N ASN A 27 16.80 -5.07 35.55
CA ASN A 27 17.98 -4.35 35.06
C ASN A 27 17.86 -3.94 33.58
N GLY A 28 17.64 -2.63 33.37
CA GLY A 28 17.54 -2.01 32.04
C GLY A 28 16.22 -2.22 31.28
N ASN A 29 15.26 -2.98 31.79
CA ASN A 29 14.05 -3.36 31.05
C ASN A 29 12.77 -3.39 31.90
N TYR A 30 11.65 -3.06 31.27
CA TYR A 30 10.33 -3.43 31.75
C TYR A 30 9.90 -4.74 31.08
N VAL A 31 9.73 -5.81 31.86
CA VAL A 31 9.22 -7.10 31.38
C VAL A 31 7.73 -7.17 31.68
N ILE A 32 6.90 -7.29 30.66
CA ILE A 32 5.44 -7.19 30.75
C ILE A 32 4.82 -8.52 30.32
N ASP A 33 4.06 -9.13 31.22
CA ASP A 33 3.32 -10.37 30.97
C ASP A 33 1.84 -10.03 30.74
N SER A 34 1.31 -10.50 29.61
CA SER A 34 -0.07 -10.28 29.20
C SER A 34 -1.12 -10.95 30.10
N GLY A 35 -0.72 -11.84 31.01
CA GLY A 35 -1.63 -12.74 31.71
C GLY A 35 -2.23 -13.81 30.79
N ALA A 36 -1.59 -14.04 29.64
CA ALA A 36 -1.88 -15.08 28.66
C ALA A 36 -0.54 -15.72 28.21
N ASP A 37 -0.31 -15.89 26.91
CA ASP A 37 0.87 -16.59 26.37
C ASP A 37 2.00 -15.65 25.92
N LEU A 38 1.76 -14.33 25.95
CA LEU A 38 2.71 -13.32 25.48
C LEU A 38 3.40 -12.59 26.64
N ILE A 39 4.74 -12.59 26.60
CA ILE A 39 5.60 -11.77 27.46
C ILE A 39 6.48 -10.90 26.55
N ILE A 40 6.54 -9.61 26.82
CA ILE A 40 7.42 -8.68 26.10
C ILE A 40 8.45 -8.04 27.05
N SER A 41 9.61 -7.65 26.52
CA SER A 41 10.59 -6.85 27.25
C SER A 41 10.87 -5.55 26.49
N VAL A 42 10.81 -4.43 27.21
CA VAL A 42 11.02 -3.08 26.66
C VAL A 42 12.20 -2.42 27.34
N SER A 43 13.15 -1.93 26.55
CA SER A 43 14.33 -1.20 27.02
C SER A 43 13.94 0.11 27.72
N LYS A 44 14.46 0.33 28.93
CA LYS A 44 14.25 1.57 29.70
C LYS A 44 15.01 2.78 29.15
N THR A 45 15.98 2.55 28.27
CA THR A 45 16.83 3.61 27.69
C THR A 45 16.53 3.89 26.23
N THR A 46 15.87 2.98 25.51
CA THR A 46 15.57 3.17 24.08
C THR A 46 14.10 3.02 23.71
N GLY A 47 13.32 2.30 24.52
CA GLY A 47 11.94 1.97 24.18
C GLY A 47 11.79 0.85 23.15
N ASP A 48 12.90 0.26 22.69
CA ASP A 48 12.87 -0.91 21.80
C ASP A 48 12.24 -2.11 22.52
N ILE A 49 11.41 -2.86 21.80
CA ILE A 49 10.95 -4.17 22.25
C ILE A 49 12.06 -5.17 21.92
N ASN A 50 12.80 -5.61 22.94
CA ASN A 50 13.95 -6.50 22.80
C ASN A 50 13.65 -7.97 23.11
N SER A 51 12.42 -8.28 23.51
CA SER A 51 11.89 -9.65 23.61
C SER A 51 10.41 -9.66 23.25
N LEU A 52 10.00 -10.64 22.44
CA LEU A 52 8.62 -10.99 22.10
C LEU A 52 8.48 -12.50 22.30
N LYS A 53 8.20 -12.94 23.53
CA LYS A 53 8.06 -14.36 23.86
C LYS A 53 6.60 -14.79 23.80
N TYR A 54 6.28 -15.69 22.88
CA TYR A 54 4.95 -16.29 22.76
C TYR A 54 5.03 -17.79 23.05
N LYS A 55 4.23 -18.29 24.01
CA LYS A 55 4.27 -19.69 24.47
C LYS A 55 5.69 -20.16 24.83
N GLY A 56 6.48 -19.27 25.43
CA GLY A 56 7.87 -19.51 25.83
C GLY A 56 8.91 -19.42 24.70
N GLN A 57 8.51 -19.35 23.43
CA GLN A 57 9.43 -19.17 22.30
C GLN A 57 9.70 -17.69 22.05
N GLU A 58 10.97 -17.33 21.84
CA GLU A 58 11.39 -15.96 21.49
C GLU A 58 11.27 -15.71 19.98
N PHE A 59 10.59 -14.63 19.60
CA PHE A 59 10.42 -14.22 18.20
C PHE A 59 11.25 -12.98 17.85
N ASN A 60 11.60 -12.13 18.81
CA ASN A 60 12.20 -10.83 18.50
C ASN A 60 13.67 -10.94 18.06
N GLY A 61 13.96 -10.17 17.01
CA GLY A 61 15.27 -9.62 16.70
C GLY A 61 16.12 -10.45 15.75
N TRP A 62 16.92 -9.78 14.93
CA TRP A 62 17.93 -10.39 14.09
C TRP A 62 19.03 -9.37 13.77
N GLY A 63 20.27 -9.84 13.54
CA GLY A 63 21.40 -8.98 13.22
C GLY A 63 21.68 -7.88 14.25
N GLY A 64 21.41 -8.15 15.55
CA GLY A 64 21.57 -7.19 16.65
C GLY A 64 20.48 -6.09 16.71
N LYS A 65 19.44 -6.17 15.88
CA LYS A 65 18.35 -5.21 15.82
C LYS A 65 17.10 -5.76 16.51
N ASN A 66 16.34 -4.86 17.14
CA ASN A 66 15.11 -5.15 17.87
C ASN A 66 13.87 -4.61 17.13
N THR A 67 12.68 -4.96 17.64
CA THR A 67 11.41 -4.41 17.18
C THR A 67 11.25 -2.96 17.67
N HIS A 68 11.15 -2.01 16.74
CA HIS A 68 11.20 -0.58 17.06
C HIS A 68 10.62 0.34 15.98
N VAL A 69 10.45 1.61 16.34
CA VAL A 69 10.24 2.71 15.38
C VAL A 69 11.53 2.91 14.58
N GLU A 70 11.39 3.03 13.26
CA GLU A 70 12.49 3.30 12.35
C GLU A 70 13.66 2.31 12.39
N SER A 71 14.86 2.76 12.76
CA SER A 71 16.04 1.91 12.98
C SER A 71 16.40 1.86 14.47
N GLY A 72 15.45 2.19 15.34
CA GLY A 72 15.64 2.46 16.76
C GLY A 72 15.69 3.95 17.02
N LEU A 73 14.97 4.42 18.03
CA LEU A 73 14.96 5.84 18.42
C LEU A 73 16.28 6.25 19.11
N GLY A 74 17.08 5.29 19.57
CA GLY A 74 18.23 5.59 20.42
C GLY A 74 17.79 6.04 21.81
N THR A 75 18.63 6.81 22.50
CA THR A 75 18.37 7.23 23.89
C THR A 75 17.05 7.98 24.01
N SER A 76 16.19 7.51 24.90
CA SER A 76 14.81 7.96 25.09
C SER A 76 14.46 7.94 26.58
N THR A 77 13.49 8.77 26.98
CA THR A 77 12.88 8.66 28.32
C THR A 77 11.77 7.63 28.26
N VAL A 78 11.89 6.55 29.05
CA VAL A 78 10.93 5.44 29.03
C VAL A 78 10.30 5.23 30.40
N THR A 79 8.98 5.36 30.46
CA THR A 79 8.19 5.18 31.69
C THR A 79 7.10 4.13 31.48
N ILE A 80 6.68 3.45 32.54
CA ILE A 80 5.62 2.45 32.52
C ILE A 80 4.57 2.79 33.58
N ALA A 81 3.30 2.52 33.27
CA ALA A 81 2.20 2.69 34.21
C ALA A 81 1.10 1.64 33.98
N THR A 82 0.52 1.15 35.07
CA THR A 82 -0.78 0.47 35.06
C THR A 82 -1.87 1.53 35.00
N VAL A 83 -2.49 1.70 33.83
CA VAL A 83 -3.47 2.77 33.58
C VAL A 83 -4.87 2.37 34.08
N SER A 84 -5.15 1.08 34.10
CA SER A 84 -6.32 0.48 34.75
C SER A 84 -5.97 -0.95 35.16
N THR A 85 -6.85 -1.63 35.89
CA THR A 85 -6.63 -3.01 36.34
C THR A 85 -6.26 -3.97 35.20
N ASN A 86 -6.68 -3.67 33.96
CA ASN A 86 -6.48 -4.53 32.79
C ASN A 86 -5.61 -3.89 31.68
N VAL A 87 -4.93 -2.76 31.94
CA VAL A 87 -4.12 -2.08 30.93
C VAL A 87 -2.79 -1.59 31.50
N ILE A 88 -1.69 -1.97 30.84
CA ILE A 88 -0.34 -1.45 31.08
C ILE A 88 0.09 -0.64 29.87
N LYS A 89 0.67 0.53 30.10
CA LYS A 89 1.19 1.43 29.06
C LYS A 89 2.64 1.77 29.36
N VAL A 90 3.51 1.56 28.37
CA VAL A 90 4.84 2.15 28.31
C VAL A 90 4.78 3.41 27.45
N THR A 91 5.39 4.49 27.91
CA THR A 91 5.57 5.74 27.17
C THR A 91 7.05 5.94 26.90
N VAL A 92 7.39 6.12 25.62
CA VAL A 92 8.74 6.40 25.13
C VAL A 92 8.74 7.82 24.57
N VAL A 93 9.61 8.68 25.09
CA VAL A 93 9.77 10.07 24.62
C VAL A 93 11.17 10.23 24.03
N HIS A 94 11.23 10.59 22.74
CA HIS A 94 12.46 10.86 22.01
C HIS A 94 12.33 12.18 21.24
N GLY A 95 12.98 13.24 21.74
CA GLY A 95 12.76 14.60 21.22
C GLY A 95 11.28 14.98 21.28
N THR A 96 10.71 15.34 20.12
CA THR A 96 9.28 15.69 19.97
C THR A 96 8.38 14.47 19.74
N LEU A 97 8.96 13.30 19.43
CA LEU A 97 8.23 12.06 19.17
C LEU A 97 7.86 11.36 20.47
N LYS A 98 6.61 10.89 20.56
CA LYS A 98 6.14 10.03 21.64
C LYS A 98 5.64 8.71 21.07
N HIS A 99 6.21 7.60 21.52
CA HIS A 99 5.78 6.26 21.16
C HIS A 99 5.16 5.57 22.38
N TYR A 100 4.10 4.81 22.16
CA TYR A 100 3.34 4.15 23.21
C TYR A 100 3.20 2.67 22.89
N ILE A 101 3.54 1.85 23.88
CA ILE A 101 3.40 0.38 23.82
C ILE A 101 2.39 0.00 24.90
N VAL A 102 1.27 -0.60 24.50
CA VAL A 102 0.15 -0.87 25.40
C VAL A 102 -0.16 -2.36 25.37
N MET A 103 -0.29 -2.95 26.55
CA MET A 103 -0.69 -4.34 26.76
C MET A 103 -2.03 -4.38 27.49
N ARG A 104 -2.86 -5.37 27.17
CA ARG A 104 -4.16 -5.58 27.84
C ARG A 104 -4.22 -6.98 28.43
N TYR A 105 -4.82 -7.10 29.62
CA TYR A 105 -4.95 -8.37 30.32
C TYR A 105 -5.62 -9.44 29.44
N LYS A 106 -5.06 -10.65 29.46
CA LYS A 106 -5.51 -11.84 28.71
C LYS A 106 -5.53 -11.69 27.19
N ASN A 107 -4.75 -10.76 26.63
CA ASN A 107 -4.60 -10.62 25.18
C ASN A 107 -3.15 -10.81 24.77
N ASN A 108 -2.93 -11.67 23.77
CA ASN A 108 -1.63 -11.87 23.13
C ASN A 108 -1.33 -10.78 22.08
N ASN A 109 -1.62 -9.52 22.43
CA ASN A 109 -1.53 -8.35 21.55
C ASN A 109 -0.69 -7.24 22.17
N VAL A 110 0.13 -6.59 21.34
CA VAL A 110 0.84 -5.34 21.66
C VAL A 110 0.22 -4.22 20.82
N TYR A 111 -0.44 -3.25 21.46
CA TYR A 111 -1.04 -2.09 20.77
C TYR A 111 -0.04 -0.94 20.73
N LEU A 112 0.23 -0.42 19.55
CA LEU A 112 1.31 0.51 19.29
C LEU A 112 0.79 1.82 18.71
N PHE A 113 1.32 2.93 19.23
CA PHE A 113 0.99 4.26 18.74
C PHE A 113 2.24 5.12 18.65
N THR A 114 2.37 5.92 17.59
CA THR A 114 3.53 6.79 17.38
C THR A 114 3.07 8.20 17.06
N ASN A 115 3.13 9.09 18.05
CA ASN A 115 2.86 10.51 17.86
C ASN A 115 4.11 11.22 17.38
N LYS A 116 4.15 11.48 16.07
CA LYS A 116 5.16 12.33 15.45
C LYS A 116 4.61 13.75 15.38
N ALA A 117 4.96 14.60 16.34
CA ALA A 117 4.40 15.95 16.44
C ALA A 117 4.81 16.86 15.27
N ASP A 118 6.05 16.73 14.82
CA ASP A 118 6.68 17.51 13.73
C ASP A 118 7.74 16.68 13.01
N ASP A 119 8.55 17.31 12.16
CA ASP A 119 9.57 16.68 11.31
C ASP A 119 10.97 16.63 11.92
N SER A 120 11.14 16.97 13.21
CA SER A 120 12.46 16.96 13.84
C SER A 120 13.00 15.55 14.10
N VAL A 121 12.12 14.54 14.15
CA VAL A 121 12.48 13.12 14.30
C VAL A 121 12.10 12.38 13.02
N SER A 122 13.09 11.75 12.39
CA SER A 122 12.86 10.88 11.24
C SER A 122 12.25 9.56 11.71
N ALA A 123 10.92 9.45 11.60
CA ALA A 123 10.15 8.26 11.95
C ALA A 123 9.00 8.09 10.95
N MET A 124 9.20 7.19 9.99
CA MET A 124 8.31 6.96 8.86
C MET A 124 7.69 5.55 8.89
N ARG A 125 8.10 4.69 9.84
CA ARG A 125 7.64 3.31 9.97
C ARG A 125 7.83 2.73 11.38
N PHE A 126 7.15 1.61 11.62
CA PHE A 126 7.46 0.68 12.70
C PHE A 126 7.84 -0.67 12.12
N ILE A 127 8.82 -1.34 12.72
CA ILE A 127 9.35 -2.61 12.23
C ILE A 127 9.29 -3.65 13.34
N VAL A 128 8.56 -4.73 13.10
CA VAL A 128 8.68 -5.97 13.90
C VAL A 128 9.79 -6.80 13.29
N ARG A 129 10.83 -7.07 14.07
CA ARG A 129 11.98 -7.84 13.64
C ARG A 129 11.90 -9.24 14.20
N ILE A 130 11.97 -10.22 13.33
CA ILE A 130 11.71 -11.63 13.63
C ILE A 130 12.99 -12.44 13.41
N LYS A 131 13.31 -13.32 14.35
CA LYS A 131 14.42 -14.28 14.22
C LYS A 131 14.23 -15.18 12.99
N SER A 132 15.33 -15.48 12.30
CA SER A 132 15.30 -16.47 11.22
C SER A 132 14.95 -17.87 11.71
N GLY A 133 14.46 -18.70 10.79
CA GLY A 133 14.18 -20.12 11.03
C GLY A 133 12.87 -20.42 11.76
N ILE A 134 12.07 -19.40 12.09
CA ILE A 134 10.76 -19.58 12.72
C ILE A 134 9.68 -19.89 11.67
N PHE A 135 9.63 -19.07 10.62
CA PHE A 135 8.66 -19.21 9.53
C PHE A 135 9.35 -19.71 8.27
N SER A 136 8.64 -20.52 7.49
CA SER A 136 9.14 -21.05 6.23
C SER A 136 8.97 -20.03 5.11
N HIS A 137 9.94 -19.97 4.20
CA HIS A 137 9.86 -19.18 2.97
C HIS A 137 10.08 -20.07 1.76
N ALA A 138 9.34 -19.81 0.69
CA ALA A 138 9.61 -20.42 -0.61
C ALA A 138 10.58 -19.52 -1.40
N SER A 139 11.48 -20.14 -2.19
CA SER A 139 12.31 -19.39 -3.14
C SER A 139 11.51 -18.72 -4.27
N THR A 140 10.18 -18.89 -4.31
CA THR A 140 9.27 -18.12 -5.17
C THR A 140 8.73 -16.85 -4.50
N ASP A 141 8.86 -16.71 -3.18
CA ASP A 141 8.34 -15.57 -2.42
C ASP A 141 9.09 -14.29 -2.83
N PRO A 142 8.40 -13.27 -3.33
CA PRO A 142 9.05 -12.14 -3.96
C PRO A 142 9.78 -11.22 -2.97
N ASP A 143 9.49 -11.32 -1.67
CA ASP A 143 10.09 -10.55 -0.58
C ASP A 143 11.16 -11.33 0.21
N TYR A 144 11.43 -12.59 -0.16
CA TYR A 144 12.47 -13.44 0.43
C TYR A 144 13.75 -13.41 -0.41
N TYR A 145 14.84 -12.91 0.20
CA TYR A 145 16.16 -12.84 -0.41
C TYR A 145 16.91 -14.15 -0.16
N ASP A 146 16.90 -15.04 -1.15
CA ASP A 146 17.61 -16.33 -1.09
C ASP A 146 19.12 -16.14 -0.88
N SER A 147 19.76 -17.11 -0.23
CA SER A 147 21.23 -17.17 -0.16
C SER A 147 21.84 -17.18 -1.57
N GLY A 148 22.84 -16.33 -1.80
CA GLY A 148 23.49 -16.20 -3.10
C GLY A 148 22.73 -15.33 -4.11
N SER A 149 21.65 -14.64 -3.71
CA SER A 149 21.01 -13.62 -4.55
C SER A 149 21.97 -12.46 -4.84
N THR A 150 21.91 -11.92 -6.05
CA THR A 150 22.74 -10.78 -6.49
C THR A 150 21.87 -9.56 -6.71
N TYR A 151 22.28 -8.39 -6.20
CA TYR A 151 21.57 -7.13 -6.45
C TYR A 151 21.67 -6.73 -7.92
N ILE A 152 20.55 -6.34 -8.51
CA ILE A 152 20.43 -5.89 -9.92
C ILE A 152 19.99 -4.43 -10.03
N GLU A 153 19.43 -3.87 -8.97
CA GLU A 153 19.08 -2.45 -8.90
C GLU A 153 19.21 -1.95 -7.45
N ALA A 154 20.02 -0.91 -7.27
CA ALA A 154 20.38 -0.37 -5.97
C ALA A 154 20.83 -1.48 -4.99
N SER A 155 20.33 -1.45 -3.75
CA SER A 155 20.58 -2.45 -2.72
C SER A 155 19.28 -3.08 -2.20
N ASP A 156 18.21 -3.03 -3.00
CA ASP A 156 16.89 -3.51 -2.60
C ASP A 156 16.17 -4.37 -3.64
N VAL A 157 16.67 -4.46 -4.87
CA VAL A 157 16.21 -5.44 -5.86
C VAL A 157 17.32 -6.42 -6.17
N SER A 158 17.08 -7.71 -5.94
CA SER A 158 18.00 -8.78 -6.27
C SER A 158 17.38 -9.82 -7.21
N ILE A 159 18.20 -10.74 -7.68
CA ILE A 159 17.78 -11.91 -8.45
C ILE A 159 18.44 -13.15 -7.87
N ASN A 160 17.67 -14.23 -7.75
CA ASN A 160 18.20 -15.53 -7.31
C ASN A 160 18.67 -16.40 -8.48
N SER A 161 19.24 -17.57 -8.17
CA SER A 161 19.72 -18.54 -9.17
C SER A 161 18.63 -19.07 -10.12
N GLY A 162 17.36 -19.03 -9.68
CA GLY A 162 16.19 -19.35 -10.49
C GLY A 162 15.74 -18.23 -11.43
N SER A 163 16.51 -17.15 -11.55
CA SER A 163 16.12 -15.93 -12.30
C SER A 163 14.83 -15.25 -11.78
N ILE A 164 14.48 -15.47 -10.52
CA ILE A 164 13.34 -14.82 -9.85
C ILE A 164 13.86 -13.56 -9.16
N THR A 165 13.27 -12.42 -9.53
CA THR A 165 13.61 -11.14 -8.92
C THR A 165 12.92 -10.97 -7.57
N LYS A 166 13.62 -10.34 -6.63
CA LYS A 166 13.24 -10.22 -5.23
C LYS A 166 13.33 -8.77 -4.77
N SER A 167 12.36 -8.34 -3.98
CA SER A 167 12.42 -7.07 -3.29
C SER A 167 11.40 -7.02 -2.16
N LYS A 168 11.76 -6.34 -1.07
CA LYS A 168 10.80 -5.89 -0.05
C LYS A 168 9.62 -5.08 -0.63
N HIS A 169 9.78 -4.48 -1.81
CA HIS A 169 8.72 -3.72 -2.50
C HIS A 169 7.67 -4.60 -3.18
N TYR A 170 7.93 -5.89 -3.37
CA TYR A 170 7.14 -6.77 -4.21
C TYR A 170 6.02 -7.47 -3.44
N GLN A 171 5.03 -6.69 -3.01
CA GLN A 171 3.95 -7.16 -2.14
C GLN A 171 2.65 -7.49 -2.87
N GLY A 172 2.58 -7.20 -4.18
CA GLY A 172 1.34 -7.27 -4.95
C GLY A 172 0.74 -8.67 -5.10
N SER A 173 1.53 -9.73 -4.98
CA SER A 173 1.03 -11.10 -5.01
C SER A 173 0.41 -11.55 -3.68
N THR A 174 0.75 -10.90 -2.56
CA THR A 174 0.33 -11.35 -1.22
C THR A 174 -0.69 -10.40 -0.61
N TYR A 175 -0.40 -9.10 -0.59
CA TYR A 175 -1.21 -8.11 0.13
C TYR A 175 -1.86 -7.06 -0.78
N GLY A 176 -1.28 -6.77 -1.95
CA GLY A 176 -1.84 -5.79 -2.89
C GLY A 176 -1.71 -4.35 -2.38
N ARG A 177 -2.82 -3.61 -2.41
CA ARG A 177 -2.90 -2.19 -2.01
C ARG A 177 -3.18 -2.05 -0.54
N THR A 178 -2.94 -0.86 0.01
CA THR A 178 -3.24 -0.52 1.40
C THR A 178 -4.68 -0.84 1.81
N MET A 179 -5.66 -0.66 0.92
CA MET A 179 -7.05 -0.99 1.20
C MET A 179 -7.38 -2.51 1.20
N ASP A 180 -6.52 -3.33 0.61
CA ASP A 180 -6.77 -4.75 0.34
C ASP A 180 -6.39 -5.67 1.52
N TYR A 181 -5.66 -5.16 2.52
CA TYR A 181 -5.26 -5.93 3.71
C TYR A 181 -5.63 -5.23 5.02
N ASP A 182 -5.98 -6.05 6.01
CA ASP A 182 -6.18 -5.63 7.41
C ASP A 182 -4.96 -5.96 8.28
N TYR A 183 -4.14 -6.92 7.87
CA TYR A 183 -2.93 -7.33 8.57
C TYR A 183 -1.92 -7.96 7.61
N ILE A 184 -0.67 -7.99 8.05
CA ILE A 184 0.45 -8.69 7.42
C ILE A 184 1.06 -9.64 8.45
N GLY A 185 1.73 -10.70 8.02
CA GLY A 185 2.42 -11.59 8.95
C GLY A 185 2.74 -12.96 8.40
N ARG A 186 3.14 -13.86 9.30
CA ARG A 186 3.49 -15.25 9.00
C ARG A 186 2.87 -16.20 9.99
N THR A 187 2.73 -17.43 9.56
CA THR A 187 2.08 -18.46 10.36
C THR A 187 2.68 -19.84 10.15
N THR A 188 2.62 -20.65 11.20
CA THR A 188 2.74 -22.10 11.18
C THR A 188 1.37 -22.71 11.53
N SER A 189 1.30 -24.01 11.80
CA SER A 189 0.10 -24.66 12.31
C SER A 189 -0.22 -24.34 13.77
N SER A 190 0.71 -23.73 14.51
CA SER A 190 0.58 -23.51 15.97
C SER A 190 0.86 -22.08 16.43
N VAL A 191 1.41 -21.23 15.55
CA VAL A 191 1.73 -19.83 15.83
C VAL A 191 1.46 -18.98 14.61
N GLY A 192 0.75 -17.86 14.80
CA GLY A 192 0.73 -16.77 13.84
C GLY A 192 1.26 -15.50 14.49
N LEU A 193 2.20 -14.81 13.82
CA LEU A 193 2.71 -13.49 14.21
C LEU A 193 2.29 -12.49 13.14
N PHE A 194 1.42 -11.56 13.53
CA PHE A 194 0.84 -10.58 12.62
C PHE A 194 1.07 -9.16 13.10
N MET A 195 1.19 -8.25 12.15
CA MET A 195 1.03 -6.82 12.35
C MET A 195 -0.30 -6.41 11.71
N ILE A 196 -1.26 -6.05 12.55
CA ILE A 196 -2.56 -5.53 12.13
C ILE A 196 -2.41 -4.06 11.82
N ARG A 197 -2.80 -3.69 10.60
CA ARG A 197 -2.70 -2.36 10.03
C ARG A 197 -3.54 -1.37 10.84
N SER A 198 -3.04 -0.16 11.03
CA SER A 198 -3.85 0.93 11.58
C SER A 198 -4.93 1.39 10.59
N ASN A 199 -5.77 2.37 10.97
CA ASN A 199 -6.66 2.99 9.99
C ASN A 199 -5.90 3.83 8.94
N HIS A 200 -4.57 3.94 9.04
CA HIS A 200 -3.72 4.72 8.15
C HIS A 200 -4.14 6.20 8.07
N GLU A 201 -4.83 6.70 9.10
CA GLU A 201 -5.42 8.03 9.05
C GLU A 201 -4.35 9.13 8.96
N LYS A 202 -3.18 8.90 9.58
CA LYS A 202 -2.01 9.76 9.49
C LYS A 202 -0.97 9.27 8.47
N ALA A 203 -1.25 8.18 7.76
CA ALA A 203 -0.34 7.71 6.71
C ALA A 203 -0.51 8.52 5.42
N SER A 204 0.36 8.28 4.43
CA SER A 204 0.29 8.89 3.09
C SER A 204 0.15 7.86 1.97
N GLY A 205 -0.35 8.31 0.83
CA GLY A 205 -0.48 7.55 -0.42
C GLY A 205 -1.90 7.11 -0.77
N GLY A 206 -2.86 7.30 0.14
CA GLY A 206 -4.26 6.93 -0.09
C GLY A 206 -4.54 5.41 -0.14
N PRO A 207 -5.76 5.01 -0.54
CA PRO A 207 -6.22 3.62 -0.46
C PRO A 207 -5.44 2.65 -1.37
N PHE A 208 -4.92 3.16 -2.49
CA PHE A 208 -4.30 2.34 -3.54
C PHE A 208 -2.78 2.26 -3.43
N PHE A 209 -2.19 2.88 -2.40
CA PHE A 209 -0.75 2.86 -2.19
C PHE A 209 -0.23 1.44 -1.99
N ARG A 210 0.93 1.17 -2.58
CA ARG A 210 1.69 -0.08 -2.46
C ARG A 210 3.06 0.26 -1.89
N SER A 211 3.44 -0.44 -0.83
CA SER A 211 4.70 -0.19 -0.13
C SER A 211 5.35 -1.51 0.28
N LEU A 212 6.52 -1.42 0.91
CA LEU A 212 7.10 -2.55 1.59
C LEU A 212 6.27 -2.92 2.83
N LEU A 213 5.94 -4.20 2.94
CA LEU A 213 5.11 -4.75 4.02
C LEU A 213 5.85 -5.85 4.76
N THR A 214 6.55 -6.70 4.01
CA THR A 214 7.38 -7.76 4.56
C THR A 214 8.73 -7.82 3.86
N ARG A 215 9.72 -8.35 4.56
CA ARG A 215 11.04 -8.66 4.01
C ARG A 215 11.61 -9.82 4.78
N ALA A 216 12.18 -10.81 4.11
CA ALA A 216 12.87 -11.90 4.78
C ALA A 216 14.18 -12.26 4.07
N ASP A 217 15.16 -12.75 4.82
CA ASP A 217 16.35 -13.42 4.29
C ASP A 217 16.78 -14.54 5.24
N THR A 218 17.95 -15.13 5.00
CA THR A 218 18.49 -16.20 5.86
C THR A 218 18.85 -15.73 7.28
N THR A 219 18.91 -14.43 7.53
CA THR A 219 19.30 -13.84 8.81
C THR A 219 18.11 -13.40 9.65
N GLY A 220 16.98 -13.05 9.03
CA GLY A 220 15.73 -12.75 9.73
C GLY A 220 14.67 -12.12 8.83
N GLU A 221 13.56 -11.77 9.47
CA GLU A 221 12.38 -11.23 8.79
C GLU A 221 11.92 -9.91 9.45
N ASP A 222 11.33 -9.03 8.65
CA ASP A 222 10.74 -7.78 9.05
C ASP A 222 9.25 -7.73 8.63
N LEU A 223 8.38 -7.28 9.53
CA LEU A 223 7.04 -6.79 9.19
C LEU A 223 7.02 -5.26 9.37
N TYR A 224 6.43 -4.54 8.42
CA TYR A 224 6.45 -3.08 8.39
C TYR A 224 5.05 -2.47 8.51
N GLU A 225 4.89 -1.49 9.40
CA GLU A 225 3.80 -0.50 9.33
C GLU A 225 4.42 0.77 8.77
N ILE A 226 3.94 1.23 7.61
CA ILE A 226 4.49 2.39 6.91
C ILE A 226 3.60 3.60 7.16
N TYR A 227 4.11 4.58 7.89
CA TYR A 227 3.47 5.87 8.09
C TYR A 227 3.67 6.77 6.88
N TYR A 228 4.89 6.81 6.36
CA TYR A 228 5.24 7.61 5.20
C TYR A 228 6.34 6.90 4.42
N TYR A 229 6.25 6.90 3.10
CA TYR A 229 7.33 6.41 2.28
C TYR A 229 7.21 6.99 0.89
N ASN A 230 8.10 7.93 0.55
CA ASN A 230 7.99 8.75 -0.66
C ASN A 230 8.17 8.01 -2.00
N MET A 231 8.15 6.68 -2.01
CA MET A 231 8.41 5.87 -3.19
C MET A 231 7.15 5.73 -4.06
N GLY A 232 7.13 6.43 -5.20
CA GLY A 232 6.08 6.29 -6.21
C GLY A 232 4.77 7.00 -5.86
N HIS A 233 4.79 8.01 -5.00
CA HIS A 233 3.63 8.89 -4.81
C HIS A 233 4.03 10.33 -4.45
N THR A 234 3.08 11.25 -4.54
CA THR A 234 3.28 12.68 -4.22
C THR A 234 2.52 13.17 -2.98
N ASP A 235 1.67 12.33 -2.38
CA ASP A 235 0.95 12.67 -1.16
C ASP A 235 1.90 13.00 0.00
N ALA A 236 1.69 14.14 0.65
CA ALA A 236 2.58 14.66 1.67
C ALA A 236 2.47 13.86 2.97
N MET A 237 3.56 13.82 3.75
CA MET A 237 3.56 13.25 5.09
C MET A 237 2.57 13.98 6.00
N ARG A 238 1.78 13.23 6.78
CA ARG A 238 0.90 13.78 7.81
C ARG A 238 1.51 13.54 9.18
N THR A 239 1.55 14.58 10.01
CA THR A 239 2.00 14.50 11.40
C THR A 239 0.85 14.15 12.35
N GLY A 240 1.21 13.79 13.57
CA GLY A 240 0.31 13.39 14.64
C GLY A 240 0.44 11.92 15.02
N LEU A 241 -0.59 11.40 15.67
CA LEU A 241 -0.63 10.05 16.22
C LEU A 241 -0.93 9.01 15.13
N GLN A 242 0.09 8.23 14.77
CA GLN A 242 -0.05 7.01 13.98
C GLN A 242 -0.56 5.87 14.86
N GLY A 243 -1.37 4.99 14.29
CA GLY A 243 -1.91 3.82 14.97
C GLY A 243 -3.41 3.91 15.31
N PRO A 244 -3.92 2.99 16.15
CA PRO A 244 -3.19 1.82 16.63
C PRO A 244 -2.83 0.88 15.48
N HIS A 245 -1.59 0.42 15.43
CA HIS A 245 -1.25 -0.85 14.77
C HIS A 245 -0.97 -1.87 15.87
N VAL A 246 -1.21 -3.16 15.59
CA VAL A 246 -1.22 -4.19 16.64
C VAL A 246 -0.32 -5.34 16.26
N ILE A 247 0.68 -5.66 17.09
CA ILE A 247 1.37 -6.95 17.00
C ILE A 247 0.45 -7.97 17.65
N ALA A 248 0.00 -8.98 16.90
CA ALA A 248 -0.90 -10.01 17.38
C ALA A 248 -0.25 -11.39 17.24
N PHE A 249 -0.19 -12.13 18.35
CA PHE A 249 0.11 -13.55 18.35
C PHE A 249 -1.18 -14.37 18.43
N THR A 250 -1.24 -15.43 17.63
CA THR A 250 -2.37 -16.35 17.53
C THR A 250 -1.87 -17.78 17.49
N ASP A 251 -2.80 -18.74 17.48
CA ASP A 251 -2.51 -20.18 17.36
C ASP A 251 -2.34 -20.64 15.89
N GLY A 252 -2.00 -19.72 14.99
CA GLY A 252 -1.79 -19.98 13.57
C GLY A 252 -2.95 -19.54 12.67
N GLY A 253 -4.09 -19.20 13.26
CA GLY A 253 -5.21 -18.59 12.55
C GLY A 253 -5.01 -17.09 12.30
N ALA A 254 -5.83 -16.50 11.43
CA ALA A 254 -5.87 -15.05 11.25
C ALA A 254 -6.20 -14.32 12.57
N PRO A 255 -5.71 -13.09 12.78
CA PRO A 255 -6.12 -12.27 13.91
C PRO A 255 -7.64 -12.04 13.94
N SER A 256 -8.17 -11.72 15.13
CA SER A 256 -9.60 -11.37 15.26
C SER A 256 -9.95 -10.17 14.38
N SER A 257 -11.03 -10.30 13.61
CA SER A 257 -11.55 -9.20 12.78
C SER A 257 -12.03 -8.00 13.57
N SER A 258 -12.24 -8.14 14.88
CA SER A 258 -12.53 -7.04 15.80
C SER A 258 -11.34 -6.08 16.02
N LEU A 259 -10.13 -6.46 15.58
CA LEU A 259 -8.94 -5.62 15.63
C LEU A 259 -8.71 -4.87 14.32
N TYR A 260 -9.41 -5.23 13.25
CA TYR A 260 -9.24 -4.60 11.95
C TYR A 260 -9.75 -3.17 11.99
N ALA A 261 -9.01 -2.23 11.41
CA ALA A 261 -9.28 -0.80 11.52
C ALA A 261 -10.74 -0.40 11.18
N ARG A 262 -11.38 -1.12 10.26
CA ARG A 262 -12.77 -0.89 9.83
C ARG A 262 -13.84 -1.34 10.83
N ASN A 263 -13.49 -2.26 11.73
CA ASN A 263 -14.42 -2.89 12.69
C ASN A 263 -14.10 -2.53 14.14
N ALA A 264 -12.87 -2.13 14.41
CA ALA A 264 -12.35 -2.04 15.77
C ALA A 264 -13.03 -0.95 16.59
N ASP A 265 -13.30 -1.27 17.86
CA ASP A 265 -13.74 -0.31 18.86
C ASP A 265 -12.56 0.11 19.74
N TRP A 266 -12.09 1.34 19.50
CA TRP A 266 -11.00 1.95 20.25
C TRP A 266 -11.47 2.86 21.39
N THR A 267 -12.73 2.78 21.83
CA THR A 267 -13.24 3.61 22.95
C THR A 267 -12.37 3.49 24.21
N TRP A 268 -11.83 2.30 24.50
CA TRP A 268 -10.96 2.10 25.67
C TRP A 268 -9.63 2.89 25.60
N VAL A 269 -9.21 3.32 24.41
CA VAL A 269 -7.99 4.14 24.20
C VAL A 269 -8.18 5.55 24.76
N ASP A 270 -9.42 6.04 24.87
CA ASP A 270 -9.73 7.38 25.40
C ASP A 270 -9.17 7.57 26.82
N ALA A 271 -9.12 6.50 27.63
CA ALA A 271 -8.59 6.51 28.99
C ALA A 271 -7.05 6.56 29.06
N LEU A 272 -6.33 6.38 27.95
CA LEU A 272 -4.88 6.29 27.95
C LEU A 272 -4.16 7.63 27.93
N ALA A 273 -4.88 8.73 27.67
CA ALA A 273 -4.33 10.09 27.56
C ALA A 273 -3.11 10.17 26.60
N LEU A 274 -3.23 9.58 25.41
CA LEU A 274 -2.18 9.62 24.39
C LEU A 274 -2.11 11.01 23.73
N SER A 275 -0.90 11.54 23.52
CA SER A 275 -0.73 12.81 22.79
C SER A 275 -1.17 12.63 21.33
N GLY A 276 -2.00 13.54 20.83
CA GLY A 276 -2.51 13.50 19.46
C GLY A 276 -3.73 12.57 19.24
N TRP A 277 -4.23 11.91 20.28
CA TRP A 277 -5.45 11.09 20.18
C TRP A 277 -6.70 11.97 20.09
N THR A 278 -7.49 11.76 19.04
CA THR A 278 -8.87 12.26 18.98
C THR A 278 -9.78 11.22 19.58
N THR A 279 -10.50 11.59 20.64
CA THR A 279 -11.36 10.65 21.38
C THR A 279 -12.41 10.03 20.48
N TRP A 280 -12.89 8.85 20.85
CA TRP A 280 -13.79 8.08 20.00
C TRP A 280 -15.17 8.74 19.82
N ALA A 281 -15.62 9.48 20.84
CA ALA A 281 -16.84 10.29 20.81
C ALA A 281 -16.68 11.58 19.99
N ASP A 282 -15.46 12.07 19.84
CA ASP A 282 -15.19 13.31 19.11
C ASP A 282 -15.11 13.09 17.59
N ARG A 283 -14.96 11.85 17.16
CA ARG A 283 -14.89 11.50 15.75
C ARG A 283 -16.28 11.50 15.10
N GLY A 284 -16.38 12.05 13.90
CA GLY A 284 -17.60 12.08 13.10
C GLY A 284 -17.65 10.97 12.04
N TYR A 285 -18.59 11.10 11.10
CA TYR A 285 -18.69 10.23 9.93
C TYR A 285 -19.25 10.98 8.72
N ALA A 286 -19.02 10.44 7.53
CA ALA A 286 -19.71 10.87 6.31
C ALA A 286 -20.41 9.70 5.64
N SER A 287 -21.57 9.96 5.05
CA SER A 287 -22.33 8.97 4.31
C SER A 287 -22.95 9.59 3.06
N GLY A 288 -22.77 8.93 1.92
CA GLY A 288 -23.39 9.33 0.65
C GLY A 288 -24.54 8.41 0.27
N VAL A 289 -25.62 8.99 -0.26
CA VAL A 289 -26.82 8.24 -0.68
C VAL A 289 -26.65 7.54 -2.04
N GLY A 290 -25.68 7.95 -2.86
CA GLY A 290 -25.39 7.27 -4.13
C GLY A 290 -24.30 7.92 -4.99
N ILE A 291 -23.88 7.18 -6.01
CA ILE A 291 -23.03 7.65 -7.12
C ILE A 291 -23.79 7.35 -8.41
N SER A 292 -24.13 8.39 -9.16
CA SER A 292 -24.76 8.26 -10.47
C SER A 292 -23.71 8.13 -11.58
N ASN A 293 -24.10 7.56 -12.72
CA ASN A 293 -23.22 7.23 -13.85
C ASN A 293 -22.10 6.21 -13.51
N MET A 294 -22.40 5.27 -12.61
CA MET A 294 -21.50 4.14 -12.35
C MET A 294 -21.41 3.20 -13.55
N LYS A 295 -20.23 2.64 -13.80
CA LYS A 295 -20.00 1.62 -14.82
C LYS A 295 -20.06 0.23 -14.20
N SER A 296 -20.84 -0.66 -14.80
CA SER A 296 -20.91 -2.07 -14.39
C SER A 296 -19.55 -2.75 -14.51
N GLY A 297 -19.24 -3.67 -13.60
CA GLY A 297 -17.97 -4.41 -13.61
C GLY A 297 -16.81 -3.71 -12.91
N PHE A 298 -17.00 -2.48 -12.42
CA PHE A 298 -15.97 -1.75 -11.67
C PHE A 298 -16.35 -1.59 -10.19
N ALA A 299 -15.35 -1.71 -9.33
CA ALA A 299 -15.47 -1.30 -7.93
C ALA A 299 -15.35 0.23 -7.82
N TYR A 300 -16.12 0.82 -6.91
CA TYR A 300 -16.03 2.24 -6.60
C TYR A 300 -15.54 2.43 -5.16
N THR A 301 -14.52 3.28 -5.00
CA THR A 301 -13.95 3.65 -3.70
C THR A 301 -14.17 5.13 -3.47
N VAL A 302 -14.57 5.51 -2.26
CA VAL A 302 -14.64 6.91 -1.83
C VAL A 302 -13.45 7.18 -0.92
N GLY A 303 -12.62 8.15 -1.28
CA GLY A 303 -11.52 8.65 -0.47
C GLY A 303 -11.86 10.01 0.13
N LEU A 304 -11.42 10.23 1.37
CA LEU A 304 -11.47 11.53 2.04
C LEU A 304 -10.04 11.89 2.45
N SER A 305 -9.54 13.05 2.05
CA SER A 305 -8.19 13.46 2.47
C SER A 305 -8.08 14.97 2.68
N ASN A 306 -7.18 15.36 3.58
CA ASN A 306 -6.65 16.71 3.72
C ASN A 306 -5.19 16.62 4.19
N SER A 307 -4.58 17.75 4.55
CA SER A 307 -3.22 17.79 5.09
C SER A 307 -3.06 17.09 6.44
N ASN A 308 -4.15 16.84 7.16
CA ASN A 308 -4.14 16.29 8.52
C ASN A 308 -4.44 14.80 8.57
N ALA A 309 -5.33 14.29 7.71
CA ALA A 309 -5.72 12.88 7.71
C ALA A 309 -6.23 12.38 6.36
N GLN A 310 -6.28 11.05 6.19
CA GLN A 310 -6.89 10.35 5.07
C GLN A 310 -7.80 9.20 5.53
N TYR A 311 -8.86 8.91 4.77
CA TYR A 311 -9.79 7.81 5.00
C TYR A 311 -10.33 7.28 3.69
N TRP A 312 -10.88 6.08 3.68
CA TRP A 312 -11.57 5.54 2.52
C TRP A 312 -12.65 4.52 2.90
N GLY A 313 -13.55 4.27 1.96
CA GLY A 313 -14.57 3.23 2.06
C GLY A 313 -15.05 2.79 0.69
N SER A 314 -15.59 1.58 0.60
CA SER A 314 -16.20 1.08 -0.64
C SER A 314 -17.61 1.64 -0.81
N ALA A 315 -17.99 1.91 -2.06
CA ALA A 315 -19.37 2.21 -2.42
C ALA A 315 -20.13 0.94 -2.83
N ALA A 316 -21.41 0.88 -2.49
CA ALA A 316 -22.28 -0.23 -2.85
C ALA A 316 -22.40 -0.35 -4.38
N SER A 317 -22.30 -1.57 -4.91
CA SER A 317 -22.35 -1.83 -6.36
C SER A 317 -23.72 -1.52 -6.99
N SER A 318 -24.79 -1.48 -6.20
CA SER A 318 -26.17 -1.29 -6.68
C SER A 318 -26.51 0.16 -6.99
N ASN A 319 -26.05 1.11 -6.17
CA ASN A 319 -26.42 2.53 -6.27
C ASN A 319 -25.31 3.50 -5.87
N GLY A 320 -24.14 2.99 -5.48
CA GLY A 320 -23.01 3.80 -5.03
C GLY A 320 -23.17 4.39 -3.63
N ALA A 321 -24.10 3.93 -2.80
CA ALA A 321 -24.19 4.38 -1.41
C ALA A 321 -22.94 3.99 -0.61
N TRP A 322 -22.50 4.82 0.33
CA TRP A 322 -21.27 4.60 1.10
C TRP A 322 -21.32 5.23 2.49
N SER A 323 -20.47 4.76 3.40
CA SER A 323 -20.27 5.36 4.73
C SER A 323 -18.83 5.17 5.20
N ILE A 324 -18.21 6.24 5.68
CA ILE A 324 -16.89 6.25 6.30
C ILE A 324 -17.04 6.84 7.69
N LYS A 325 -16.65 6.07 8.71
CA LYS A 325 -16.89 6.39 10.12
C LYS A 325 -15.59 6.68 10.85
N LYS A 326 -15.71 7.26 12.05
CA LYS A 326 -14.61 7.50 12.99
C LYS A 326 -13.51 8.42 12.42
N ILE A 327 -13.98 9.40 11.66
CA ILE A 327 -13.15 10.43 11.01
C ILE A 327 -12.84 11.55 12.01
N ILE A 328 -11.59 12.02 12.04
CA ILE A 328 -11.22 13.23 12.79
C ILE A 328 -12.01 14.43 12.23
N PRO A 329 -12.56 15.32 13.08
CA PRO A 329 -13.26 16.51 12.58
C PRO A 329 -12.38 17.38 11.67
N GLY A 330 -12.98 17.92 10.61
CA GLY A 330 -12.28 18.75 9.63
C GLY A 330 -12.98 18.76 8.28
N THR A 331 -12.46 19.58 7.37
CA THR A 331 -12.90 19.60 5.96
C THR A 331 -11.96 18.75 5.13
N TYR A 332 -12.54 17.87 4.33
CA TYR A 332 -11.83 16.90 3.48
C TYR A 332 -12.17 17.13 2.02
N THR A 333 -11.19 16.91 1.16
CA THR A 333 -11.44 16.62 -0.25
C THR A 333 -12.11 15.26 -0.32
N LEU A 334 -13.26 15.19 -0.98
CA LEU A 334 -13.97 13.95 -1.26
C LEU A 334 -13.66 13.53 -2.70
N THR A 335 -13.13 12.34 -2.89
CA THR A 335 -12.82 11.79 -4.21
C THR A 335 -13.55 10.46 -4.40
N VAL A 336 -14.26 10.30 -5.51
CA VAL A 336 -14.80 9.01 -5.93
C VAL A 336 -13.90 8.44 -7.02
N TYR A 337 -13.51 7.19 -6.85
CA TYR A 337 -12.69 6.45 -7.79
C TYR A 337 -13.50 5.34 -8.45
N LYS A 338 -13.45 5.23 -9.79
CA LYS A 338 -13.84 4.02 -10.53
C LYS A 338 -12.57 3.20 -10.75
N GLY A 339 -12.50 2.01 -10.16
CA GLY A 339 -11.21 1.33 -10.02
C GLY A 339 -10.28 2.19 -9.16
N GLU A 340 -9.21 2.71 -9.77
CA GLU A 340 -8.26 3.66 -9.20
C GLU A 340 -8.29 5.03 -9.91
N LEU A 341 -9.20 5.25 -10.88
CA LEU A 341 -9.35 6.54 -11.59
C LEU A 341 -10.29 7.50 -10.84
N GLU A 342 -9.82 8.71 -10.57
CA GLU A 342 -10.60 9.82 -10.03
C GLU A 342 -11.72 10.21 -11.02
N VAL A 343 -12.99 9.96 -10.66
CA VAL A 343 -14.17 10.29 -11.49
C VAL A 343 -15.09 11.32 -10.86
N TYR A 344 -14.79 11.77 -9.63
CA TYR A 344 -15.45 12.92 -8.99
C TYR A 344 -14.54 13.47 -7.92
N THR A 345 -14.52 14.81 -7.78
CA THR A 345 -13.90 15.51 -6.66
C THR A 345 -14.85 16.55 -6.10
N GLY A 346 -14.95 16.63 -4.78
CA GLY A 346 -15.76 17.60 -4.05
C GLY A 346 -15.18 17.87 -2.66
N SER A 347 -16.01 18.39 -1.75
CA SER A 347 -15.61 18.64 -0.37
C SER A 347 -16.69 18.18 0.60
N VAL A 348 -16.27 17.73 1.79
CA VAL A 348 -17.16 17.37 2.89
C VAL A 348 -16.56 17.85 4.21
N THR A 349 -17.38 18.45 5.07
CA THR A 349 -16.97 18.86 6.42
C THR A 349 -17.52 17.88 7.43
N ILE A 350 -16.65 17.37 8.29
CA ILE A 350 -16.97 16.43 9.36
C ILE A 350 -16.95 17.20 10.68
N SER A 351 -18.09 17.18 11.38
CA SER A 351 -18.23 17.76 12.70
C SER A 351 -18.00 16.72 13.80
N LYS A 352 -17.61 17.22 14.98
CA LYS A 352 -17.39 16.40 16.17
C LYS A 352 -18.62 15.55 16.52
N GLY A 353 -18.44 14.24 16.64
CA GLY A 353 -19.50 13.30 17.05
C GLY A 353 -20.73 13.23 16.14
N ALA A 354 -20.71 13.89 14.98
CA ALA A 354 -21.87 14.04 14.11
C ALA A 354 -21.64 13.43 12.73
N GLY A 355 -22.75 13.14 12.05
CA GLY A 355 -22.78 12.64 10.69
C GLY A 355 -22.96 13.75 9.67
N THR A 356 -22.25 13.63 8.56
CA THR A 356 -22.44 14.48 7.38
C THR A 356 -23.03 13.66 6.25
N ALA A 357 -24.23 14.02 5.81
CA ALA A 357 -24.87 13.43 4.65
C ALA A 357 -24.34 14.09 3.36
N VAL A 358 -24.05 13.26 2.35
CA VAL A 358 -23.65 13.70 1.01
C VAL A 358 -24.73 13.24 0.03
N ASN A 359 -25.29 14.20 -0.72
CA ASN A 359 -26.26 13.90 -1.78
C ASN A 359 -25.62 13.05 -2.88
N THR A 360 -26.45 12.49 -3.77
CA THR A 360 -25.93 11.73 -4.92
C THR A 360 -24.95 12.59 -5.72
N VAL A 361 -23.74 12.07 -5.92
CA VAL A 361 -22.72 12.68 -6.78
C VAL A 361 -22.75 12.03 -8.15
N LYS A 362 -22.29 12.74 -9.19
CA LYS A 362 -22.20 12.19 -10.55
C LYS A 362 -20.76 11.91 -10.90
N ALA A 363 -20.47 10.65 -11.24
CA ALA A 363 -19.18 10.29 -11.83
C ALA A 363 -19.07 10.89 -13.24
N THR A 364 -17.95 11.55 -13.50
CA THR A 364 -17.54 12.04 -14.82
C THR A 364 -16.41 11.15 -15.30
N ASP A 365 -16.70 10.30 -16.28
CA ASP A 365 -15.82 9.23 -16.69
C ASP A 365 -15.28 9.52 -18.10
N PRO A 366 -13.96 9.49 -18.36
CA PRO A 366 -13.46 9.64 -19.72
C PRO A 366 -14.03 8.61 -20.71
N ALA A 367 -14.50 7.46 -20.21
CA ALA A 367 -15.19 6.47 -21.02
C ALA A 367 -16.58 6.89 -21.51
N ASP A 368 -17.16 7.98 -20.98
CA ASP A 368 -18.43 8.56 -21.45
C ASP A 368 -18.32 9.17 -22.85
N ASP A 369 -17.12 9.62 -23.23
CA ASP A 369 -16.88 10.18 -24.55
C ASP A 369 -16.84 9.06 -25.61
N THR A 370 -17.56 9.28 -26.71
CA THR A 370 -17.63 8.31 -27.81
C THR A 370 -16.27 8.21 -28.51
N ALA A 371 -15.71 7.01 -28.54
CA ALA A 371 -14.43 6.72 -29.17
C ALA A 371 -14.63 6.00 -30.51
N ILE A 372 -13.80 6.33 -31.50
CA ILE A 372 -13.62 5.52 -32.72
C ILE A 372 -13.02 4.18 -32.33
N TRP A 373 -12.03 4.20 -31.45
CA TRP A 373 -11.38 3.02 -30.90
C TRP A 373 -10.79 3.33 -29.52
N ARG A 374 -10.63 2.29 -28.71
CA ARG A 374 -10.02 2.36 -27.37
C ARG A 374 -9.18 1.11 -27.11
N ILE A 375 -8.04 1.29 -26.46
CA ILE A 375 -7.13 0.26 -25.96
C ILE A 375 -7.08 0.40 -24.44
N GLY A 376 -7.44 -0.66 -23.72
CA GLY A 376 -7.57 -0.64 -22.27
C GLY A 376 -8.86 0.01 -21.79
N GLU A 377 -8.97 0.22 -20.48
CA GLU A 377 -10.13 0.79 -19.82
C GLU A 377 -9.70 1.99 -19.00
N TRP A 378 -10.51 3.06 -18.96
CA TRP A 378 -10.23 4.21 -18.10
C TRP A 378 -10.53 3.86 -16.64
N ASP A 379 -9.65 3.13 -15.96
CA ASP A 379 -9.84 2.64 -14.60
C ASP A 379 -8.70 2.99 -13.64
N GLY A 380 -7.73 3.76 -14.10
CA GLY A 380 -6.60 4.25 -13.30
C GLY A 380 -5.57 3.17 -13.04
N THR A 381 -5.56 2.09 -13.84
CA THR A 381 -4.64 0.97 -13.72
C THR A 381 -4.18 0.47 -15.09
N PRO A 382 -3.00 -0.15 -15.19
CA PRO A 382 -2.56 -0.83 -16.42
C PRO A 382 -3.27 -2.16 -16.67
N ARG A 383 -4.44 -2.43 -16.07
CA ARG A 383 -5.10 -3.75 -16.13
C ARG A 383 -5.44 -4.14 -17.56
N GLY A 384 -5.17 -5.40 -17.88
CA GLY A 384 -5.47 -5.98 -19.19
C GLY A 384 -4.43 -5.68 -20.26
N PHE A 385 -3.49 -4.75 -20.03
CA PHE A 385 -2.30 -4.59 -20.86
C PHE A 385 -1.31 -5.73 -20.65
N LEU A 386 -0.35 -5.87 -21.57
CA LEU A 386 0.73 -6.86 -21.49
C LEU A 386 1.47 -6.76 -20.15
N ASN A 387 1.67 -7.90 -19.51
CA ASN A 387 2.23 -8.11 -18.17
C ASN A 387 1.29 -7.72 -17.00
N PHE A 388 0.09 -7.19 -17.28
CA PHE A 388 -0.92 -6.76 -16.32
C PHE A 388 -2.29 -7.42 -16.55
N GLU A 389 -2.33 -8.48 -17.34
CA GLU A 389 -3.52 -9.25 -17.68
C GLU A 389 -4.01 -10.14 -16.52
N ASP A 390 -3.10 -10.52 -15.62
CA ASP A 390 -3.41 -11.38 -14.48
C ASP A 390 -4.13 -10.62 -13.36
N ALA A 391 -4.97 -11.32 -12.61
CA ALA A 391 -5.67 -10.76 -11.44
C ALA A 391 -4.71 -10.11 -10.43
N LYS A 392 -3.59 -10.79 -10.17
CA LYS A 392 -2.42 -10.24 -9.48
C LYS A 392 -1.42 -9.82 -10.56
N MET A 393 -1.29 -8.51 -10.77
CA MET A 393 -0.46 -7.96 -11.84
C MET A 393 1.02 -8.21 -11.57
N LYS A 394 1.69 -8.93 -12.47
CA LYS A 394 3.07 -9.40 -12.26
C LYS A 394 4.04 -8.28 -11.85
N PRO A 395 4.07 -7.08 -12.48
CA PRO A 395 4.98 -6.00 -12.11
C PRO A 395 4.74 -5.39 -10.72
N THR A 396 3.67 -5.78 -10.02
CA THR A 396 3.47 -5.40 -8.60
C THR A 396 4.22 -6.32 -7.63
N TYR A 397 4.80 -7.42 -8.12
CA TYR A 397 5.55 -8.36 -7.30
C TYR A 397 6.78 -8.97 -8.01
N MET A 398 7.23 -8.39 -9.11
CA MET A 398 8.52 -8.72 -9.73
C MET A 398 9.04 -7.53 -10.53
N HIS A 399 10.36 -7.49 -10.72
CA HIS A 399 11.04 -6.47 -11.49
C HIS A 399 10.66 -6.58 -12.99
N PRO A 400 10.61 -5.47 -13.75
CA PRO A 400 10.42 -5.51 -15.20
C PRO A 400 11.42 -6.39 -15.97
N SER A 401 12.59 -6.69 -15.42
CA SER A 401 13.58 -7.61 -16.02
C SER A 401 13.35 -9.10 -15.71
N ASP A 402 12.33 -9.44 -14.92
CA ASP A 402 12.08 -10.82 -14.50
C ASP A 402 11.70 -11.70 -15.70
N LYS A 403 12.33 -12.87 -15.85
CA LYS A 403 12.13 -13.74 -17.02
C LYS A 403 10.73 -14.37 -17.11
N ARG A 404 9.92 -14.26 -16.05
CA ARG A 404 8.52 -14.69 -16.05
C ARG A 404 7.60 -13.68 -16.74
N LEU A 405 8.07 -12.47 -17.01
CA LEU A 405 7.35 -11.47 -17.81
C LEU A 405 7.53 -11.77 -19.30
N SER A 406 6.49 -11.44 -20.08
CA SER A 406 6.62 -11.38 -21.53
C SER A 406 7.51 -10.20 -21.94
N SER A 407 8.13 -10.31 -23.11
CA SER A 407 8.97 -9.24 -23.66
C SER A 407 8.20 -7.91 -23.70
N TRP A 408 8.80 -6.86 -23.15
CA TRP A 408 8.23 -5.50 -23.18
C TRP A 408 8.16 -4.89 -24.58
N SER A 409 8.80 -5.50 -25.58
CA SER A 409 8.72 -5.10 -26.99
C SER A 409 7.84 -6.08 -27.79
N PRO A 410 6.51 -6.01 -27.65
CA PRO A 410 5.59 -6.84 -28.43
C PRO A 410 5.51 -6.37 -29.87
N SER A 411 4.86 -7.18 -30.73
CA SER A 411 4.50 -6.77 -32.09
C SER A 411 3.58 -5.55 -32.10
N ASN A 412 3.52 -4.87 -33.24
CA ASN A 412 2.65 -3.70 -33.44
C ASN A 412 1.19 -4.01 -33.12
N PHE A 413 0.49 -3.02 -32.54
CA PHE A 413 -0.91 -3.15 -32.20
C PHE A 413 -1.80 -2.81 -33.40
N ILE A 414 -2.80 -3.63 -33.70
CA ILE A 414 -3.76 -3.40 -34.78
C ILE A 414 -5.15 -3.23 -34.17
N VAL A 415 -5.70 -2.02 -34.26
CA VAL A 415 -7.04 -1.70 -33.77
C VAL A 415 -8.08 -2.59 -34.45
N GLY A 416 -8.93 -3.23 -33.65
CA GLY A 416 -9.96 -4.16 -34.11
C GLY A 416 -9.50 -5.61 -34.29
N THR A 417 -8.19 -5.89 -34.14
CA THR A 417 -7.62 -7.23 -34.30
C THR A 417 -6.80 -7.67 -33.09
N SER A 418 -5.91 -6.81 -32.60
CA SER A 418 -5.05 -7.08 -31.45
C SER A 418 -5.86 -7.06 -30.15
N SER A 419 -5.56 -8.00 -29.25
CA SER A 419 -6.07 -7.97 -27.87
C SER A 419 -5.30 -6.95 -27.04
N THR A 420 -5.95 -6.34 -26.04
CA THR A 420 -5.33 -5.32 -25.16
C THR A 420 -4.02 -5.80 -24.53
N ASN A 421 -3.93 -7.09 -24.18
CA ASN A 421 -2.73 -7.68 -23.58
C ASN A 421 -1.55 -7.83 -24.55
N SER A 422 -1.67 -7.40 -25.82
CA SER A 422 -0.55 -7.25 -26.74
C SER A 422 0.02 -5.83 -26.78
N PHE A 423 -0.63 -4.85 -26.12
CA PHE A 423 -0.09 -3.52 -25.93
C PHE A 423 0.71 -3.46 -24.62
N PRO A 424 1.94 -2.92 -24.61
CA PRO A 424 2.77 -2.89 -23.40
C PRO A 424 2.15 -2.04 -22.29
N GLY A 425 1.97 -2.60 -21.09
CA GLY A 425 1.42 -1.83 -19.96
C GLY A 425 2.35 -0.70 -19.50
N TYR A 426 3.67 -0.91 -19.64
CA TYR A 426 4.71 0.08 -19.39
C TYR A 426 5.53 0.34 -20.66
N MET A 427 5.97 1.59 -20.86
CA MET A 427 6.94 1.93 -21.89
C MET A 427 8.08 2.78 -21.32
N TRP A 428 9.30 2.56 -21.82
CA TRP A 428 10.49 3.33 -21.46
C TRP A 428 11.25 3.80 -22.70
N VAL A 429 12.04 4.87 -22.55
CA VAL A 429 12.91 5.41 -23.61
C VAL A 429 13.89 4.36 -24.13
N ASP A 430 14.53 3.59 -23.24
CA ASP A 430 15.63 2.69 -23.61
C ASP A 430 15.23 1.22 -23.81
N VAL A 431 13.95 0.87 -23.62
CA VAL A 431 13.49 -0.54 -23.61
C VAL A 431 12.62 -0.86 -24.82
N ASN A 432 11.52 -0.13 -25.01
CA ASN A 432 10.44 -0.49 -25.93
C ASN A 432 9.77 0.74 -26.55
N ASN A 433 10.56 1.77 -26.83
CA ASN A 433 10.08 3.06 -27.33
C ASN A 433 9.58 3.00 -28.78
N ALA A 434 8.83 4.02 -29.20
CA ALA A 434 8.27 4.16 -30.55
C ALA A 434 7.35 3.00 -30.98
N HIS A 435 6.45 2.58 -30.09
CA HIS A 435 5.47 1.54 -30.37
C HIS A 435 4.45 1.99 -31.41
N LEU A 436 4.09 1.11 -32.34
CA LEU A 436 3.22 1.42 -33.47
C LEU A 436 1.81 0.85 -33.27
N VAL A 437 0.82 1.70 -33.50
CA VAL A 437 -0.61 1.37 -33.50
C VAL A 437 -1.17 1.64 -34.89
N TYR A 438 -1.74 0.61 -35.50
CA TYR A 438 -2.36 0.66 -36.82
C TYR A 438 -3.87 0.76 -36.66
N PHE A 439 -4.49 1.72 -37.35
CA PHE A 439 -5.94 1.87 -37.36
C PHE A 439 -6.44 2.33 -38.73
N LYS A 440 -7.73 2.11 -38.98
CA LYS A 440 -8.42 2.59 -40.19
C LYS A 440 -9.49 3.60 -39.80
N LEU A 441 -9.75 4.52 -40.72
CA LEU A 441 -10.79 5.53 -40.59
C LEU A 441 -11.76 5.43 -41.77
N THR A 442 -13.02 5.73 -41.51
CA THR A 442 -14.05 5.92 -42.55
C THR A 442 -13.84 7.24 -43.28
N SER A 443 -14.47 7.43 -44.43
CA SER A 443 -14.41 8.69 -45.17
C SER A 443 -14.87 9.90 -44.35
N ALA A 444 -15.89 9.74 -43.50
CA ALA A 444 -16.36 10.80 -42.62
C ALA A 444 -15.32 11.17 -41.55
N GLN A 445 -14.68 10.15 -40.96
CA GLN A 445 -13.62 10.36 -39.97
C GLN A 445 -12.37 10.98 -40.59
N LEU A 446 -12.00 10.63 -41.83
CA LEU A 446 -10.85 11.22 -42.53
C LEU A 446 -11.00 12.73 -42.80
N ALA A 447 -12.24 13.21 -42.93
CA ALA A 447 -12.53 14.61 -43.18
C ALA A 447 -12.49 15.49 -41.91
N ALA A 448 -12.43 14.88 -40.72
CA ALA A 448 -12.49 15.58 -39.44
C ALA A 448 -11.14 15.56 -38.71
N SER A 449 -10.93 16.55 -37.85
CA SER A 449 -9.86 16.51 -36.85
C SER A 449 -10.33 15.70 -35.64
N HIS A 450 -9.43 14.95 -35.02
CA HIS A 450 -9.76 14.04 -33.92
C HIS A 450 -8.87 14.28 -32.73
N LYS A 451 -9.31 13.85 -31.55
CA LYS A 451 -8.50 13.88 -30.33
C LYS A 451 -8.07 12.48 -29.97
N ILE A 452 -6.76 12.25 -29.89
CA ILE A 452 -6.18 11.06 -29.26
C ILE A 452 -5.90 11.40 -27.81
N ARG A 453 -6.31 10.52 -26.88
CA ARG A 453 -6.05 10.67 -25.45
C ARG A 453 -5.20 9.51 -24.98
N ILE A 454 -4.20 9.82 -24.16
CA ILE A 454 -3.35 8.83 -23.50
C ILE A 454 -3.43 9.07 -22.00
N GLY A 455 -4.04 8.11 -21.30
CA GLY A 455 -4.04 8.01 -19.85
C GLY A 455 -2.76 7.35 -19.37
N ILE A 456 -2.10 7.97 -18.41
CA ILE A 456 -1.00 7.37 -17.65
C ILE A 456 -1.35 7.33 -16.18
N THR A 457 -0.92 6.27 -15.49
CA THR A 457 -1.11 6.14 -14.04
C THR A 457 0.10 6.61 -13.24
N GLU A 458 1.29 6.59 -13.86
CA GLU A 458 2.58 6.94 -13.26
C GLU A 458 3.58 7.30 -14.36
N ALA A 459 4.56 8.16 -14.03
CA ALA A 459 5.75 8.34 -14.85
C ALA A 459 7.02 8.43 -14.01
N TYR A 460 8.07 7.75 -14.48
CA TYR A 460 9.38 7.77 -13.87
C TYR A 460 10.34 8.74 -14.57
N ILE A 461 11.11 9.49 -13.77
CA ILE A 461 12.06 10.53 -14.19
C ILE A 461 11.54 11.43 -15.33
N ASN A 462 10.32 11.94 -15.16
CA ASN A 462 9.65 12.82 -16.12
C ASN A 462 9.40 12.21 -17.50
N GLY A 463 9.30 10.87 -17.59
CA GLY A 463 8.77 10.22 -18.77
C GLY A 463 7.40 10.78 -19.14
N ARG A 464 7.17 11.06 -20.42
CA ARG A 464 5.83 11.36 -20.92
C ARG A 464 5.68 10.90 -22.37
N PRO A 465 4.51 10.40 -22.76
CA PRO A 465 4.24 10.03 -24.13
C PRO A 465 4.11 11.30 -25.01
N THR A 466 4.61 11.19 -26.23
CA THR A 466 4.31 12.05 -27.36
C THR A 466 3.90 11.17 -28.53
N ILE A 467 3.22 11.74 -29.53
CA ILE A 467 2.69 10.97 -30.66
C ILE A 467 3.10 11.52 -32.01
N LYS A 468 3.15 10.62 -32.99
CA LYS A 468 3.08 10.94 -34.42
C LYS A 468 1.91 10.20 -35.05
N VAL A 469 1.23 10.84 -35.98
CA VAL A 469 0.23 10.18 -36.83
C VAL A 469 0.66 10.38 -38.28
N ASN A 470 1.07 9.28 -38.91
CA ASN A 470 1.80 9.31 -40.19
C ASN A 470 2.99 10.28 -40.11
N ASP A 471 3.05 11.29 -40.98
CA ASP A 471 4.12 12.29 -41.01
C ASP A 471 3.91 13.46 -40.03
N TRP A 472 2.70 13.59 -39.46
CA TRP A 472 2.41 14.65 -38.49
C TRP A 472 2.95 14.30 -37.11
N SER A 473 3.59 15.27 -36.44
CA SER A 473 4.10 15.12 -35.08
C SER A 473 3.37 16.07 -34.13
N ALA A 474 2.96 15.55 -32.99
CA ALA A 474 2.38 16.37 -31.94
C ALA A 474 3.44 17.26 -31.27
N THR A 475 2.99 18.38 -30.70
CA THR A 475 3.79 19.13 -29.74
C THR A 475 4.07 18.26 -28.51
N THR A 476 5.33 18.18 -28.10
CA THR A 476 5.74 17.41 -26.93
C THR A 476 5.09 17.98 -25.65
N PRO A 477 4.39 17.16 -24.85
CA PRO A 477 3.83 17.61 -23.58
C PRO A 477 4.91 18.02 -22.56
N ALA A 478 4.52 18.94 -21.67
CA ALA A 478 5.29 19.23 -20.46
C ALA A 478 5.39 17.96 -19.57
N ALA A 479 6.41 17.91 -18.72
CA ALA A 479 6.51 16.86 -17.72
C ALA A 479 5.30 16.91 -16.77
N THR A 480 4.72 15.76 -16.47
CA THR A 480 3.61 15.64 -15.51
C THR A 480 4.13 15.68 -14.08
N ASN A 481 3.32 16.17 -13.15
CA ASN A 481 3.65 16.12 -11.73
C ASN A 481 3.61 14.66 -11.22
N GLN A 482 4.76 14.07 -10.95
CA GLN A 482 4.90 12.69 -10.45
C GLN A 482 5.92 12.62 -9.32
N ALA A 483 6.03 11.46 -8.68
CA ALA A 483 7.04 11.23 -7.67
C ALA A 483 8.46 11.35 -8.25
N LYS A 484 9.39 11.87 -7.44
CA LYS A 484 10.81 12.01 -7.84
C LYS A 484 11.65 10.75 -7.56
N THR A 485 11.03 9.72 -7.01
CA THR A 485 11.65 8.45 -6.61
C THR A 485 11.34 7.36 -7.63
N ARG A 486 11.93 6.16 -7.46
CA ARG A 486 11.56 4.98 -8.25
C ARG A 486 10.07 4.63 -8.09
N SER A 487 9.51 4.04 -9.14
CA SER A 487 8.12 3.57 -9.19
C SER A 487 7.99 2.28 -10.01
N LEU A 488 8.20 2.35 -11.32
CA LEU A 488 7.94 1.26 -12.27
C LEU A 488 8.79 -0.02 -12.03
N THR A 489 9.90 0.09 -11.30
CA THR A 489 10.77 -1.05 -10.94
C THR A 489 10.56 -1.57 -9.51
N VAL A 490 9.70 -0.92 -8.72
CA VAL A 490 9.52 -1.19 -7.27
C VAL A 490 8.07 -1.53 -6.93
N GLY A 491 7.43 -2.37 -7.74
CA GLY A 491 6.16 -3.01 -7.37
C GLY A 491 4.92 -2.10 -7.44
N THR A 492 5.01 -0.94 -8.08
CA THR A 492 3.89 0.00 -8.20
C THR A 492 3.73 0.57 -9.61
N TYR A 493 2.47 0.80 -9.99
CA TYR A 493 2.04 1.60 -11.14
C TYR A 493 1.26 2.85 -10.70
N ARG A 494 1.00 3.00 -9.40
CA ARG A 494 0.10 4.02 -8.87
C ARG A 494 0.90 5.28 -8.59
N GLY A 495 0.75 6.28 -9.45
CA GLY A 495 1.24 7.64 -9.26
C GLY A 495 0.09 8.63 -9.31
N ASN A 496 0.29 9.77 -9.97
CA ASN A 496 -0.78 10.70 -10.29
C ASN A 496 -1.34 10.34 -11.67
N ASN A 497 -2.63 10.00 -11.73
CA ASN A 497 -3.29 9.76 -13.01
C ASN A 497 -3.29 11.06 -13.84
N VAL A 498 -2.88 10.97 -15.10
CA VAL A 498 -2.90 12.10 -16.03
C VAL A 498 -3.46 11.65 -17.37
N LYS A 499 -4.43 12.42 -17.88
CA LYS A 499 -4.94 12.28 -19.24
C LYS A 499 -4.27 13.32 -20.13
N LEU A 500 -3.42 12.87 -21.04
CA LEU A 500 -2.79 13.70 -22.07
C LEU A 500 -3.66 13.69 -23.32
N GLU A 501 -3.83 14.85 -23.95
CA GLU A 501 -4.73 15.02 -25.10
C GLU A 501 -3.97 15.61 -26.30
N PHE A 502 -4.17 15.01 -27.46
CA PHE A 502 -3.52 15.38 -28.70
C PHE A 502 -4.55 15.59 -29.80
N THR A 503 -4.70 16.84 -30.27
CA THR A 503 -5.56 17.15 -31.42
C THR A 503 -4.80 16.85 -32.71
N VAL A 504 -5.27 15.86 -33.46
CA VAL A 504 -4.69 15.43 -34.73
C VAL A 504 -5.53 16.05 -35.85
N PRO A 505 -4.94 16.93 -36.69
CA PRO A 505 -5.67 17.57 -37.77
C PRO A 505 -6.02 16.56 -38.86
N SER A 506 -7.10 16.80 -39.62
CA SER A 506 -7.48 15.93 -40.74
C SER A 506 -6.37 15.77 -41.80
N SER A 507 -5.54 16.80 -41.97
CA SER A 507 -4.37 16.79 -42.86
C SER A 507 -3.27 15.82 -42.44
N ALA A 508 -3.30 15.29 -41.21
CA ALA A 508 -2.38 14.25 -40.76
C ALA A 508 -2.76 12.86 -41.29
N PHE A 509 -4.02 12.65 -41.69
CA PHE A 509 -4.48 11.34 -42.13
C PHE A 509 -4.22 11.13 -43.62
N LYS A 510 -3.81 9.90 -43.96
CA LYS A 510 -3.82 9.44 -45.35
C LYS A 510 -5.27 9.41 -45.81
N GLN A 511 -5.60 10.12 -46.87
CA GLN A 511 -6.96 10.26 -47.38
C GLN A 511 -7.39 9.02 -48.18
N SER A 512 -7.33 7.85 -47.51
CA SER A 512 -7.65 6.54 -48.04
C SER A 512 -8.24 5.66 -46.94
N THR A 513 -9.40 5.08 -47.20
CA THR A 513 -10.10 4.16 -46.28
C THR A 513 -9.55 2.73 -46.34
N SER A 514 -8.76 2.41 -47.37
CA SER A 514 -8.12 1.10 -47.52
C SER A 514 -6.76 1.02 -46.83
N GLU A 515 -6.06 2.15 -46.71
CA GLU A 515 -4.75 2.24 -46.09
C GLU A 515 -4.83 2.36 -44.57
N TRP A 516 -3.78 1.88 -43.89
CA TRP A 516 -3.61 2.08 -42.47
C TRP A 516 -3.09 3.49 -42.16
N GLN A 517 -3.72 4.11 -41.18
CA GLN A 517 -3.12 5.19 -40.41
C GLN A 517 -2.16 4.57 -39.40
N ILE A 518 -1.03 5.23 -39.17
CA ILE A 518 0.00 4.75 -38.23
C ILE A 518 0.14 5.79 -37.13
N LEU A 519 -0.22 5.40 -35.90
CA LEU A 519 0.08 6.14 -34.69
C LEU A 519 1.38 5.58 -34.09
N THR A 520 2.41 6.41 -33.97
CA THR A 520 3.62 6.10 -33.21
C THR A 520 3.53 6.75 -31.84
N ILE A 521 3.63 5.94 -30.79
CA ILE A 521 3.70 6.42 -29.40
C ILE A 521 5.14 6.33 -28.95
N SER A 522 5.72 7.45 -28.54
CA SER A 522 7.08 7.51 -28.02
C SER A 522 7.11 8.12 -26.64
N ILE A 523 7.94 7.58 -25.75
CA ILE A 523 8.28 8.20 -24.47
C ILE A 523 9.45 9.13 -24.68
N VAL A 524 9.37 10.31 -24.08
CA VAL A 524 10.45 11.29 -24.02
C VAL A 524 10.71 11.66 -22.57
N THR A 525 11.96 11.96 -22.22
CA THR A 525 12.32 12.57 -20.93
C THR A 525 13.34 13.69 -21.17
N GLY A 526 13.38 14.68 -20.28
CA GLY A 526 14.46 15.68 -20.21
C GLY A 526 15.58 15.27 -19.24
N SER A 527 15.48 14.07 -18.66
CA SER A 527 16.40 13.51 -17.67
C SER A 527 17.14 12.30 -18.25
N THR A 528 18.20 11.85 -17.57
CA THR A 528 19.00 10.69 -17.98
C THR A 528 18.73 9.49 -17.08
N GLY A 529 18.77 8.31 -17.68
CA GLY A 529 18.63 7.01 -17.03
C GLY A 529 18.90 5.92 -18.06
N THR A 530 19.02 4.66 -17.64
CA THR A 530 19.34 3.55 -18.53
C THR A 530 18.40 2.37 -18.34
N GLY A 531 18.03 1.68 -19.43
CA GLY A 531 17.17 0.50 -19.38
C GLY A 531 15.85 0.78 -18.65
N TYR A 532 15.49 -0.03 -17.66
CA TYR A 532 14.27 0.13 -16.85
C TYR A 532 14.29 1.35 -15.91
N LEU A 533 15.46 2.00 -15.75
CA LEU A 533 15.62 3.25 -15.04
C LEU A 533 15.69 4.47 -15.99
N SER A 534 15.47 4.29 -17.29
CA SER A 534 15.24 5.41 -18.21
C SER A 534 13.83 5.99 -18.03
N GLY A 535 13.53 7.12 -18.68
CA GLY A 535 12.20 7.73 -18.59
C GLY A 535 11.12 6.77 -19.05
N GLY A 536 10.10 6.57 -18.23
CA GLY A 536 9.07 5.58 -18.53
C GLY A 536 7.71 5.97 -17.98
N VAL A 537 6.67 5.29 -18.45
CA VAL A 537 5.28 5.49 -18.02
C VAL A 537 4.57 4.18 -17.83
N SER A 538 3.56 4.20 -16.95
CA SER A 538 2.50 3.19 -16.86
C SER A 538 1.24 3.72 -17.54
N PHE A 539 0.62 2.93 -18.40
CA PHE A 539 -0.62 3.32 -19.10
C PHE A 539 -1.88 2.99 -18.28
N ASP A 540 -2.94 3.77 -18.54
CA ASP A 540 -4.32 3.53 -18.08
C ASP A 540 -5.21 3.15 -19.27
N SER A 541 -5.35 4.06 -20.24
CA SER A 541 -6.11 3.82 -21.46
C SER A 541 -5.62 4.71 -22.60
N ILE A 542 -5.77 4.24 -23.84
CA ILE A 542 -5.50 5.03 -25.04
C ILE A 542 -6.74 5.01 -25.92
N ASP A 543 -7.26 6.15 -26.32
CA ASP A 543 -8.38 6.20 -27.26
C ASP A 543 -8.28 7.35 -28.27
N MET A 544 -9.07 7.21 -29.33
CA MET A 544 -9.32 8.26 -30.30
C MET A 544 -10.81 8.57 -30.29
N LEU A 545 -11.15 9.83 -30.03
CA LEU A 545 -12.54 10.29 -30.02
C LEU A 545 -13.13 10.37 -31.44
N ALA A 546 -14.45 10.21 -31.51
CA ALA A 546 -15.25 10.19 -32.75
C ALA A 546 -15.45 11.56 -33.40
#